data_AF-A0A3N9MXK1-F1
#
_entry.id   AF-A0A3N9MXK1-F1
#
_cell.length_a   1.000
_cell.length_b   1.000
_cell.length_c   1.000
_cell.angle_alpha   90.00
_cell.angle_beta   90.00
_cell.angle_gamma   90.00
#
_symmetry.space_group_name_H-M   'P 1'
#
loop_
_entity.id
_entity.type
_entity.pdbx_description
1 polymer ?
#
loop_
_entity_poly.entity_id
_entity_poly.type
_entity_poly.pdbx_seq_one_letter_code
_entity_poly.pdbx_strand_id
1 'polypeptide(L)' 'MENRYSSHTVTHLTVHIVWVTKYRYRVLEGDIQKLCRE' A
#
# COMPACT_ATOMS: atom_id res chain seq x y z
N MET A 1 -8.23 -6.65 14.07
CA MET A 1 -7.27 -5.54 13.92
C MET A 1 -7.31 -4.75 15.20
N GLU A 2 -6.15 -4.52 15.82
CA GLU A 2 -6.03 -3.73 17.04
C GLU A 2 -5.89 -2.25 16.69
N ASN A 3 -6.52 -1.38 17.49
CA ASN A 3 -6.43 0.07 17.27
C ASN A 3 -5.04 0.60 17.64
N ARG A 4 -4.59 1.66 16.96
CA ARG A 4 -3.35 2.37 17.34
C ARG A 4 -3.67 3.39 18.43
N TYR A 5 -2.94 3.34 19.54
CA TYR A 5 -3.07 4.26 20.66
C TYR A 5 -1.87 5.22 20.73
N SER A 6 -2.14 6.50 20.97
CA SER A 6 -1.16 7.53 21.36
C SER A 6 -1.59 8.12 22.71
N SER A 7 -0.78 9.04 23.29
CA SER A 7 -1.07 9.66 24.60
C SER A 7 -2.46 10.31 24.69
N HIS A 8 -3.01 10.81 23.59
CA HIS A 8 -4.30 11.51 23.55
C HIS A 8 -5.17 11.12 22.35
N THR A 9 -4.91 10.00 21.68
CA THR A 9 -5.69 9.62 20.49
C THR A 9 -5.74 8.11 20.30
N VAL A 10 -6.91 7.62 19.93
CA VAL A 10 -7.13 6.24 19.47
C VAL A 10 -7.55 6.31 18.01
N THR A 11 -6.81 5.64 17.14
CA THR A 11 -7.04 5.71 15.68
C THR A 11 -7.11 4.33 15.06
N HIS A 12 -7.96 4.22 14.04
CA HIS A 12 -7.98 3.08 13.13
C HIS A 12 -8.18 3.61 11.71
N LEU A 13 -7.16 3.45 10.86
CA LEU A 13 -7.18 3.93 9.49
C LEU A 13 -7.03 2.74 8.53
N THR A 14 -8.10 2.46 7.79
CA THR A 14 -8.11 1.46 6.71
C THR A 14 -8.27 2.19 5.40
N VAL A 15 -7.32 2.01 4.47
CA VAL A 15 -7.33 2.67 3.16
C VAL A 15 -7.10 1.66 2.05
N HIS A 16 -7.76 1.88 0.91
CA HIS A 16 -7.55 1.12 -0.32
C HIS A 16 -6.93 2.05 -1.36
N ILE A 17 -5.62 1.92 -1.56
CA ILE A 17 -4.85 2.76 -2.47
C ILE A 17 -4.49 1.93 -3.71
N VAL A 18 -4.78 2.47 -4.89
CA VAL A 18 -4.48 1.85 -6.19
C VAL A 18 -3.78 2.86 -7.08
N TRP A 19 -2.74 2.42 -7.78
CA TRP A 19 -2.04 3.24 -8.79
C TRP A 19 -1.69 2.40 -10.02
N VAL A 20 -1.22 3.07 -11.08
CA VAL A 20 -0.79 2.45 -12.34
C VAL A 20 0.53 3.04 -12.82
N THR A 21 1.22 2.31 -13.70
CA THR A 21 2.45 2.76 -14.33
C THR A 21 2.19 3.85 -15.37
N LYS A 22 3.21 4.67 -15.64
CA LYS A 22 3.14 5.66 -16.72
C LYS A 22 2.84 4.93 -18.04
N TYR A 23 1.83 5.43 -18.77
CA TYR A 23 1.32 4.83 -20.01
C TYR A 23 0.74 3.40 -19.88
N ARG A 24 0.56 2.89 -18.65
CA ARG A 24 -0.03 1.57 -18.35
C ARG A 24 0.67 0.39 -19.04
N TYR A 25 1.97 0.51 -19.32
CA TYR A 25 2.73 -0.63 -19.81
C TYR A 25 2.82 -1.72 -18.74
N ARG A 26 2.80 -2.97 -19.20
CA ARG A 26 2.87 -4.18 -18.37
C ARG A 26 4.32 -4.44 -17.91
N VAL A 27 4.88 -3.48 -17.18
CA VAL A 27 6.26 -3.54 -16.67
C VAL A 27 6.35 -4.14 -15.26
N LEU A 28 5.22 -4.29 -14.57
CA LEU A 28 5.13 -4.88 -13.23
C LEU A 28 5.03 -6.41 -13.31
N GLU A 29 6.05 -7.04 -13.88
CA GLU A 29 6.15 -8.48 -14.07
C GLU A 29 7.50 -8.98 -13.52
N GLY A 30 7.61 -10.28 -13.23
CA GLY A 30 8.86 -10.90 -12.74
C GLY A 30 9.35 -10.31 -11.42
N ASP A 31 10.64 -9.96 -11.35
CA ASP A 31 11.26 -9.46 -10.12
C ASP A 31 10.81 -8.05 -9.74
N ILE A 32 10.41 -7.21 -10.71
CA ILE A 32 9.85 -5.88 -10.45
C ILE A 32 8.53 -5.99 -9.68
N GLN A 33 7.71 -7.00 -9.99
CA GLN A 33 6.45 -7.23 -9.30
C GLN A 33 6.64 -7.59 -7.82
N LYS A 34 7.68 -8.37 -7.50
CA LYS A 34 7.99 -8.78 -6.12
C LYS A 34 8.38 -7.58 -5.27
N LEU A 35 9.28 -6.74 -5.80
CA LEU A 35 9.74 -5.51 -5.14
C LEU A 35 8.61 -4.50 -4.84
N CYS A 36 7.54 -4.46 -5.64
CA CYS A 36 6.41 -3.55 -5.39
C CYS A 36 5.44 -4.04 -4.30
N ARG A 37 5.60 -5.27 -3.79
CA ARG A 37 4.71 -5.88 -2.79
C ARG A 37 5.39 -6.13 -1.44
N GLU A 38 6.71 -6.08 -1.39
CA GLU A 38 7.54 -6.16 -0.16
C GLU A 38 7.83 -4.76 0.38
#